data_AF-A0A7I8MWB7-F1
#
_entry.id   AF-A0A7I8MWB7-F1
#
_cell.length_a   1.000
_cell.length_b   1.000
_cell.length_c   1.000
_cell.angle_alpha   90.00
_cell.angle_beta   90.00
_cell.angle_gamma   90.00
#
_symmetry.space_group_name_H-M   'P 1'
#
loop_
_entity.id
_entity.type
_entity.pdbx_description
1 polymer ?
#
loop_
_entity_poly.entity_id
_entity_poly.type
_entity_poly.pdbx_seq_one_letter_code
_entity_poly.pdbx_strand_id
1 'polypeptide(L)'
;MFEDKHFEINRYLFILDICISILMFLIAFWFRYTLPFDIFIQIDKPDLFSHIALIPLLLSFLIFFLSRFGAYKGPRVSSIGHYIWAIARAMFISITILLTLLFLLRVDYISRSIILSFALLNIITLSMVRTFFFLIF
;
A
#
# COMPACT_ATOMS: atom_id res chain seq x y z
N MET A 1 22.95 22.98 -3.27
CA MET A 1 21.76 23.85 -3.42
C MET A 1 20.68 23.30 -4.37
N PHE A 2 21.00 22.55 -5.44
CA PHE A 2 19.98 21.79 -6.20
C PHE A 2 19.76 20.36 -5.66
N GLU A 3 20.78 19.74 -5.06
CA GLU A 3 20.66 18.43 -4.41
C GLU A 3 19.70 18.45 -3.21
N ASP A 4 19.71 19.53 -2.42
CA ASP A 4 18.89 19.65 -1.21
C ASP A 4 17.38 19.56 -1.53
N LYS A 5 16.95 20.18 -2.64
CA LYS A 5 15.55 20.14 -3.11
C LYS A 5 15.11 18.73 -3.52
N HIS A 6 16.00 17.91 -4.09
CA HIS A 6 15.67 16.55 -4.48
C HIS A 6 15.44 15.64 -3.26
N PHE A 7 16.23 15.81 -2.20
CA PHE A 7 16.04 15.07 -0.95
C PHE A 7 14.74 15.45 -0.25
N GLU A 8 14.38 16.74 -0.24
CA GLU A 8 13.13 17.21 0.34
C GLU A 8 11.91 16.65 -0.37
N ILE A 9 11.87 16.72 -1.71
CA ILE A 9 10.77 16.17 -2.53
C ILE A 9 10.58 14.68 -2.26
N ASN A 10 11.66 13.91 -2.21
CA ASN A 10 11.60 12.48 -1.92
C ASN A 10 11.06 12.19 -0.52
N ARG A 11 11.44 12.99 0.48
CA ARG A 11 10.92 12.87 1.84
C ARG A 11 9.43 13.20 1.92
N TYR A 12 8.95 14.22 1.20
CA TYR A 12 7.53 14.54 1.15
C TYR A 12 6.72 13.45 0.45
N LEU A 13 7.21 12.90 -0.67
CA LEU A 13 6.58 11.76 -1.34
C LEU A 13 6.52 10.53 -0.43
N PHE A 14 7.59 10.27 0.32
CA PHE A 14 7.63 9.18 1.29
C PHE A 14 6.56 9.31 2.38
N ILE A 15 6.48 10.48 3.02
CA ILE A 15 5.46 10.75 4.06
C ILE A 15 4.05 10.66 3.47
N LEU A 16 3.86 11.17 2.25
CA LEU A 16 2.60 11.12 1.55
C LEU A 16 2.18 9.68 1.22
N ASP A 17 3.10 8.82 0.79
CA ASP A 17 2.82 7.40 0.54
C ASP A 17 2.39 6.67 1.82
N ILE A 18 3.00 7.00 2.97
CA ILE A 18 2.60 6.47 4.28
C ILE A 18 1.17 6.89 4.62
N CYS A 19 0.89 8.19 4.55
CA CYS A 19 -0.43 8.74 4.86
C CYS A 19 -1.52 8.14 3.96
N ILE A 20 -1.24 8.06 2.65
CA ILE A 20 -2.16 7.45 1.67
C ILE A 20 -2.36 5.97 1.96
N SER A 21 -1.29 5.23 2.28
CA SER A 21 -1.41 3.81 2.61
C SER A 21 -2.28 3.58 3.84
N ILE A 22 -2.12 4.40 4.88
CA ILE A 22 -2.97 4.32 6.08
C ILE A 22 -4.43 4.65 5.73
N LEU A 23 -4.66 5.72 4.96
CA LEU A 23 -6.01 6.10 4.53
C LEU A 23 -6.67 5.02 3.67
N MET A 24 -5.93 4.42 2.72
CA MET A 24 -6.44 3.34 1.88
C MET A 24 -6.76 2.09 2.68
N PHE A 25 -6.01 1.81 3.76
CA PHE A 25 -6.34 0.71 4.67
C PHE A 25 -7.63 0.97 5.43
N LEU A 26 -7.81 2.17 5.97
CA LEU A 26 -9.04 2.57 6.65
C LEU A 26 -10.24 2.54 5.70
N ILE A 27 -10.07 3.01 4.47
CA ILE A 27 -11.10 2.96 3.42
C ILE A 27 -11.42 1.51 3.05
N ALA A 28 -10.43 0.64 2.89
CA ALA A 28 -10.64 -0.79 2.61
C ALA A 28 -11.41 -1.49 3.74
N PHE A 29 -11.09 -1.17 5.00
CA PHE A 29 -11.82 -1.65 6.16
C PHE A 29 -13.27 -1.13 6.17
N TRP A 30 -13.45 0.17 5.91
CA TRP A 30 -14.78 0.78 5.85
C TRP A 30 -15.63 0.22 4.71
N PHE A 31 -15.04 -0.05 3.54
CA PHE A 31 -15.70 -0.72 2.43
C PHE A 31 -16.23 -2.10 2.81
N ARG A 32 -15.49 -2.87 3.61
CA ARG A 32 -15.97 -4.16 4.13
C ARG A 32 -17.13 -3.99 5.11
N TYR A 33 -17.16 -2.88 5.86
CA TYR A 33 -18.26 -2.57 6.77
C TYR A 33 -19.53 -2.09 6.06
N THR A 34 -19.39 -1.30 4.98
CA THR A 34 -20.52 -0.68 4.26
C THR A 34 -21.04 -1.48 3.09
N LEU A 35 -20.20 -2.27 2.42
CA LEU A 35 -20.64 -3.23 1.42
C LEU A 35 -20.84 -4.58 2.12
N PRO A 36 -22.09 -5.02 2.35
CA PRO A 36 -22.39 -6.40 2.68
C PRO A 36 -22.20 -7.28 1.43
N PHE A 37 -21.02 -7.22 0.80
CA PHE A 37 -20.59 -8.17 -0.22
C PHE A 37 -20.17 -9.47 0.48
N ASP A 38 -21.10 -10.01 1.26
CA ASP A 38 -20.94 -11.20 2.10
C ASP A 38 -21.71 -12.38 1.52
N ILE A 39 -21.73 -12.46 0.19
CA ILE A 39 -22.37 -13.56 -0.53
C ILE A 39 -21.57 -14.87 -0.38
N PHE A 40 -20.34 -14.85 0.14
CA PHE A 40 -19.48 -16.04 0.13
C PHE A 40 -18.92 -16.53 1.46
N ILE A 41 -18.78 -15.74 2.53
CA ILE A 41 -18.13 -16.24 3.76
C ILE A 41 -18.67 -15.55 5.02
N GLN A 42 -19.48 -16.28 5.80
CA GLN A 42 -19.91 -15.93 7.15
C GLN A 42 -18.70 -15.90 8.12
N ILE A 43 -17.89 -14.85 8.06
CA ILE A 43 -16.88 -14.57 9.09
C ILE A 43 -17.43 -13.48 9.99
N ASP A 44 -17.38 -13.73 11.29
CA ASP A 44 -17.72 -12.81 12.37
C ASP A 44 -17.23 -11.38 12.13
N LYS A 45 -17.92 -10.42 12.76
CA LYS A 45 -17.61 -8.99 12.68
C LYS A 45 -16.09 -8.78 12.79
N PRO A 46 -15.43 -8.23 11.75
CA PRO A 46 -13.98 -8.10 11.75
C PRO A 46 -13.54 -7.20 12.91
N ASP A 47 -12.71 -7.73 13.81
CA ASP A 47 -12.19 -6.97 14.93
C ASP A 47 -11.20 -5.89 14.44
N LEU A 48 -11.53 -4.64 14.72
CA LEU A 48 -10.80 -3.47 14.26
C LEU A 48 -9.39 -3.44 14.87
N PHE A 49 -9.23 -3.83 16.14
CA PHE A 49 -7.92 -3.83 16.81
C PHE A 49 -6.94 -4.80 16.16
N SER A 50 -7.40 -6.00 15.86
CA SER A 50 -6.62 -7.03 15.17
C SER A 50 -6.13 -6.58 13.79
N HIS A 51 -6.91 -5.78 13.07
CA HIS A 51 -6.54 -5.25 11.76
C HIS A 51 -5.58 -4.05 11.85
N ILE A 52 -5.73 -3.20 12.86
CA ILE A 52 -4.79 -2.09 13.12
C ILE A 52 -3.40 -2.62 13.46
N ALA A 53 -3.29 -3.72 14.21
CA ALA A 53 -2.01 -4.32 14.56
C ALA A 53 -1.17 -4.76 13.33
N LEU A 54 -1.81 -4.98 12.17
CA LEU A 54 -1.13 -5.32 10.92
C LEU A 54 -0.55 -4.11 10.19
N ILE A 55 -1.08 -2.91 10.45
CA ILE A 55 -0.70 -1.68 9.74
C ILE A 55 0.81 -1.43 9.82
N PRO A 56 1.48 -1.48 11.00
CA PRO A 56 2.92 -1.24 11.09
C PRO A 56 3.74 -2.26 10.31
N LEU A 57 3.33 -3.53 10.35
CA LEU A 57 4.00 -4.63 9.66
C LEU A 57 3.87 -4.46 8.14
N LEU A 58 2.65 -4.18 7.67
CA LEU A 58 2.38 -3.98 6.25
C LEU A 58 3.07 -2.73 5.71
N LEU A 59 3.05 -1.62 6.45
CA LEU A 59 3.80 -0.41 6.10
C LEU A 59 5.30 -0.70 6.02
N SER A 60 5.85 -1.45 6.96
CA SER A 60 7.28 -1.78 6.99
C SER A 60 7.71 -2.53 5.72
N PHE A 61 6.94 -3.54 5.32
CA PHE A 61 7.20 -4.24 4.05
C PHE A 61 7.02 -3.31 2.86
N LEU A 62 5.90 -2.60 2.81
CA LEU A 62 5.56 -1.73 1.69
C LEU A 62 6.63 -0.67 1.43
N ILE A 63 7.04 0.05 2.48
CA ILE A 63 8.08 1.07 2.45
C ILE A 63 9.41 0.48 2.00
N PHE A 64 9.79 -0.65 2.60
CA PHE A 64 11.05 -1.31 2.26
C PHE A 64 11.10 -1.67 0.78
N PHE A 65 10.03 -2.26 0.25
CA PHE A 65 9.97 -2.63 -1.16
C PHE A 65 9.81 -1.44 -2.10
N LEU A 66 9.03 -0.40 -1.76
CA LEU A 66 8.95 0.83 -2.56
C LEU A 66 10.32 1.49 -2.68
N SER A 67 11.05 1.59 -1.56
CA SER A 67 12.40 2.12 -1.54
C SER A 67 13.35 1.27 -2.37
N ARG A 68 13.30 -0.06 -2.19
CA ARG A 68 14.17 -1.01 -2.90
C ARG A 68 13.93 -1.04 -4.41
N PHE A 69 12.69 -0.97 -4.86
CA PHE A 69 12.34 -0.95 -6.29
C PHE A 69 12.48 0.42 -6.94
N GLY A 70 12.85 1.44 -6.17
CA GLY A 70 13.19 2.75 -6.70
C GLY A 70 11.99 3.64 -6.97
N ALA A 71 10.90 3.48 -6.23
CA ALA A 71 9.71 4.34 -6.32
C ALA A 71 9.98 5.82 -5.93
N TYR A 72 11.17 6.10 -5.39
CA TYR A 72 11.67 7.44 -5.01
C TYR A 72 12.86 7.91 -5.85
N LYS A 73 13.21 7.21 -6.94
CA LYS A 73 14.23 7.72 -7.87
C LYS A 73 13.68 8.99 -8.55
N GLY A 74 14.53 9.92 -8.92
CA GLY A 74 14.10 11.18 -9.55
C GLY A 74 13.49 10.97 -10.96
N PRO A 75 12.52 11.81 -11.37
CA PRO A 75 11.78 11.68 -12.63
C PRO A 75 12.65 11.78 -13.89
N ARG A 76 13.87 12.31 -13.77
CA ARG A 76 14.84 12.41 -14.88
C ARG A 76 15.39 11.06 -15.36
N VAL A 77 15.20 9.99 -14.58
CA VAL A 77 15.86 8.69 -14.83
C VAL A 77 14.84 7.55 -15.02
N SER A 78 13.54 7.81 -14.86
CA SER A 78 12.52 6.76 -14.83
C SER A 78 11.22 7.21 -15.51
N SER A 79 10.64 6.33 -16.33
CA SER A 79 9.34 6.56 -16.98
C SER A 79 8.18 6.31 -16.01
N ILE A 80 7.01 6.90 -16.28
CA ILE A 80 5.76 6.64 -15.53
C ILE A 80 5.49 5.14 -15.42
N GLY A 81 5.65 4.39 -16.53
CA GLY A 81 5.42 2.94 -16.55
C GLY A 81 6.35 2.19 -15.59
N HIS A 82 7.59 2.63 -15.44
CA HIS A 82 8.53 2.03 -14.49
C HIS A 82 8.10 2.28 -13.04
N TYR A 83 7.55 3.47 -12.70
CA TYR A 83 7.01 3.73 -11.35
C TYR A 83 5.78 2.87 -11.04
N ILE A 84 4.82 2.80 -11.96
CA ILE A 84 3.62 1.98 -11.79
C ILE A 84 4.01 0.51 -11.61
N TRP A 85 4.95 0.01 -12.42
CA TRP A 85 5.47 -1.34 -12.30
C TRP A 85 6.20 -1.58 -10.97
N ALA A 86 7.01 -0.62 -10.52
CA ALA A 86 7.70 -0.70 -9.24
C ALA A 86 6.71 -0.76 -8.07
N ILE A 87 5.65 0.06 -8.08
CA ILE A 87 4.57 0.05 -7.08
C ILE A 87 3.84 -1.30 -7.09
N ALA A 88 3.41 -1.77 -8.27
CA ALA A 88 2.71 -3.04 -8.39
C ALA A 88 3.56 -4.21 -7.88
N ARG A 89 4.85 -4.25 -8.23
CA ARG A 89 5.79 -5.28 -7.77
C ARG A 89 6.02 -5.20 -6.26
N ALA A 90 6.19 -3.99 -5.71
CA ALA A 90 6.36 -3.78 -4.28
C ALA A 90 5.14 -4.28 -3.50
N MET A 91 3.95 -3.89 -3.94
CA MET A 91 2.68 -4.31 -3.35
C MET A 91 2.51 -5.82 -3.41
N PHE A 92 2.72 -6.42 -4.58
CA PHE A 92 2.59 -7.87 -4.77
C PHE A 92 3.48 -8.64 -3.79
N ILE A 93 4.77 -8.31 -3.72
CA ILE A 93 5.71 -8.98 -2.81
C ILE A 93 5.33 -8.75 -1.35
N SER A 94 4.96 -7.53 -0.98
CA SER A 94 4.53 -7.21 0.40
C SER A 94 3.33 -8.05 0.83
N ILE A 95 2.34 -8.19 -0.05
CA ILE A 95 1.12 -8.97 0.21
C ILE A 95 1.43 -10.47 0.24
N THR A 96 2.24 -10.97 -0.69
CA THR A 96 2.64 -12.39 -0.69
C THR A 96 3.33 -12.75 0.61
N ILE A 97 4.26 -11.92 1.09
CA ILE A 97 4.93 -12.13 2.37
C ILE A 97 3.93 -12.05 3.52
N LEU A 98 3.03 -11.05 3.53
CA LEU A 98 2.02 -10.92 4.57
C LEU A 98 1.10 -12.14 4.62
N LEU A 99 0.57 -12.60 3.49
CA LEU A 99 -0.30 -13.77 3.40
C LEU A 99 0.43 -15.05 3.83
N THR A 100 1.70 -15.19 3.45
CA THR A 100 2.54 -16.32 3.88
C THR A 100 2.72 -16.31 5.39
N LEU A 101 2.98 -15.14 5.98
CA LEU A 101 3.13 -14.97 7.42
C LEU A 101 1.82 -15.30 8.16
N LEU A 102 0.69 -14.79 7.67
CA LEU A 102 -0.64 -15.05 8.24
C LEU A 102 -0.99 -16.54 8.20
N PHE A 103 -0.66 -17.21 7.10
CA PHE A 103 -0.84 -18.65 6.96
C PHE A 103 0.05 -19.43 7.95
N LEU A 104 1.32 -19.05 8.07
CA LEU A 104 2.27 -19.71 8.97
C LEU A 104 1.92 -19.53 10.44
N LEU A 105 1.43 -18.34 10.81
CA LEU A 105 0.95 -18.02 12.16
C LEU A 105 -0.46 -18.55 12.44
N ARG A 106 -1.11 -19.22 11.47
CA ARG A 106 -2.49 -19.72 11.55
C ARG A 106 -3.48 -18.66 12.05
N VAL A 107 -3.34 -17.45 11.51
CA VAL A 107 -4.22 -16.34 11.86
C VAL A 107 -5.46 -16.39 10.97
N ASP A 108 -6.56 -16.87 11.54
CA ASP A 108 -7.85 -17.01 10.83
C ASP A 108 -8.78 -15.81 11.03
N TYR A 109 -8.50 -14.93 12.00
CA TYR A 109 -9.35 -13.77 12.34
C TYR A 109 -9.15 -12.56 11.39
N ILE A 110 -8.20 -12.62 10.46
CA ILE A 110 -7.94 -11.53 9.51
C ILE A 110 -8.60 -11.85 8.18
N SER A 111 -9.46 -10.95 7.73
CA SER A 111 -10.16 -11.15 6.45
C SER A 111 -9.20 -10.92 5.27
N ARG A 112 -8.99 -11.99 4.48
CA ARG A 112 -8.18 -11.96 3.25
C ARG A 112 -8.75 -11.00 2.21
N SER A 113 -10.06 -10.76 2.24
CA SER A 113 -10.72 -9.82 1.33
C SER A 113 -10.32 -8.37 1.62
N ILE A 114 -10.10 -8.00 2.89
CA ILE A 114 -9.66 -6.65 3.28
C ILE A 114 -8.24 -6.39 2.79
N ILE A 115 -7.35 -7.38 2.91
CA ILE A 115 -5.97 -7.28 2.41
C ILE A 115 -5.97 -7.09 0.88
N LEU A 116 -6.82 -7.83 0.17
CA LEU A 116 -6.91 -7.77 -1.29
C LEU A 116 -7.56 -6.47 -1.78
N SER A 117 -8.61 -5.97 -1.12
CA SER A 117 -9.21 -4.68 -1.47
C SER A 117 -8.24 -3.53 -1.18
N PHE A 118 -7.56 -3.57 -0.04
CA PHE A 118 -6.47 -2.65 0.30
C PHE A 118 -5.39 -2.65 -0.78
N ALA A 119 -4.96 -3.83 -1.22
CA ALA A 119 -3.95 -3.98 -2.25
C ALA A 119 -4.29 -3.22 -3.53
N LEU A 120 -5.48 -3.46 -4.05
CA LEU A 120 -5.95 -2.87 -5.30
C LEU A 120 -6.11 -1.36 -5.17
N LEU A 121 -6.75 -0.89 -4.10
CA LEU A 121 -6.93 0.53 -3.84
C LEU A 121 -5.58 1.25 -3.73
N ASN A 122 -4.63 0.67 -3.00
CA ASN A 122 -3.33 1.29 -2.78
C ASN A 122 -2.49 1.34 -4.08
N ILE A 123 -2.50 0.28 -4.89
CA ILE A 123 -1.86 0.30 -6.22
C ILE A 123 -2.44 1.42 -7.09
N ILE A 124 -3.77 1.53 -7.16
CA ILE A 124 -4.45 2.53 -7.99
C ILE A 124 -4.09 3.94 -7.49
N THR A 125 -4.24 4.21 -6.19
CA THR A 125 -4.02 5.54 -5.63
C THR A 125 -2.56 5.97 -5.74
N LEU A 126 -1.60 5.11 -5.39
CA LEU A 126 -0.18 5.45 -5.52
C LEU A 126 0.21 5.69 -6.99
N SER A 127 -0.35 4.91 -7.92
CA SER A 127 -0.12 5.11 -9.35
C SER A 127 -0.68 6.45 -9.85
N MET A 128 -1.86 6.85 -9.36
CA MET A 128 -2.46 8.16 -9.67
C MET A 128 -1.60 9.30 -9.13
N VAL A 129 -1.13 9.20 -7.89
CA VAL A 129 -0.24 10.19 -7.26
C VAL A 129 1.05 10.36 -8.07
N ARG A 130 1.67 9.25 -8.52
CA ARG A 130 2.89 9.31 -9.33
C ARG A 130 2.65 9.92 -10.71
N THR A 131 1.53 9.59 -11.34
CA THR A 131 1.15 10.19 -12.63
C THR A 131 0.92 11.70 -12.48
N PHE A 132 0.23 12.12 -11.42
CA PHE A 132 0.00 13.53 -11.12
C PHE A 132 1.30 14.29 -10.84
N PHE A 133 2.20 13.70 -10.06
CA PHE A 133 3.50 14.29 -9.77
C PHE A 133 4.36 14.44 -11.03
N PHE A 134 4.34 13.46 -11.92
CA PHE A 134 5.04 13.52 -13.21
C PHE A 134 4.44 14.57 -14.16
N LEU A 135 3.13 14.83 -14.10
CA LEU A 135 2.49 15.83 -14.96
C LEU A 135 2.82 17.28 -14.54
N ILE A 136 3.12 17.50 -13.26
CA ILE A 136 3.42 18.82 -12.70
C ILE A 136 4.88 19.26 -12.94
N PHE A 137 5.80 18.32 -13.11
CA PHE A 137 7.25 18.55 -13.19
C PHE A 137 7.82 18.25 -14.58
#